data_AF-A0A961K7W4-F1
#
_entry.id   AF-A0A961K7W4-F1
#
_cell.length_a   1.000
_cell.length_b   1.000
_cell.length_c   1.000
_cell.angle_alpha   90.00
_cell.angle_beta   90.00
_cell.angle_gamma   90.00
#
_symmetry.space_group_name_H-M   'P 1'
#
loop_
_entity.id
_entity.type
_entity.pdbx_description
1 polymer ?
#
loop_
_entity_poly.entity_id
_entity_poly.type
_entity_poly.pdbx_seq_one_letter_code
_entity_poly.pdbx_strand_id
1 'polypeptide(L)' 'YIFLHKGWFFIPDTNSFTDADPLLGTIKSTSFGAVGAAVNFGVAYLVSSFTKPLPNEIKDLVQSVRIPRGAGAAQDH' A
#
# COMPACT_ATOMS: atom_id res chain seq x y z
N TYR A 1 -0.62 19.11 -6.69
CA TYR A 1 0.65 18.98 -7.43
C TYR A 1 0.51 18.13 -8.70
N ILE A 2 -0.11 16.93 -8.65
CA ILE A 2 -0.27 16.07 -9.85
C ILE A 2 -1.26 16.60 -10.91
N PHE A 3 -2.35 17.27 -10.50
CA PHE A 3 -3.35 17.84 -11.43
C PHE A 3 -2.82 18.95 -12.33
N LEU A 4 -1.78 19.66 -11.88
CA LEU A 4 -1.16 20.73 -12.67
C LEU A 4 -0.39 20.20 -13.88
N HIS A 5 0.06 18.94 -13.83
CA HIS A 5 0.85 18.28 -14.88
C HIS A 5 0.05 17.23 -15.67
N LYS A 6 -0.88 16.51 -15.02
CA LYS A 6 -1.72 15.47 -15.65
C LYS A 6 -3.12 15.93 -16.12
N GLY A 7 -3.48 17.18 -15.84
CA GLY A 7 -4.78 17.74 -16.18
C GLY A 7 -5.71 17.84 -14.97
N TRP A 8 -6.59 18.85 -14.99
CA TRP A 8 -7.67 18.99 -14.02
C TRP A 8 -8.60 17.78 -14.13
N PHE A 9 -8.87 17.12 -13.00
CA PHE A 9 -9.65 15.89 -12.94
C PHE A 9 -9.16 14.75 -13.86
N PHE A 10 -7.88 14.75 -14.27
CA PHE A 10 -7.29 13.78 -15.22
C PHE A 10 -7.86 13.85 -16.65
N ILE A 11 -8.48 14.97 -17.02
CA ILE A 11 -8.87 15.25 -18.40
C ILE A 11 -7.62 15.65 -19.18
N PRO A 12 -7.25 14.93 -20.26
CA PRO A 12 -6.10 15.29 -21.09
C PRO A 12 -6.20 16.73 -21.60
N ASP A 13 -5.06 17.41 -21.75
CA ASP A 13 -4.93 18.78 -22.28
C ASP A 13 -5.52 19.92 -21.41
N THR A 14 -5.94 19.63 -20.17
CA THR A 14 -6.34 20.67 -19.19
C THR A 14 -5.22 21.00 -18.19
N ASN A 15 -4.02 20.47 -18.39
CA ASN A 15 -2.86 20.73 -17.54
C ASN A 15 -2.32 22.15 -17.74
N SER A 16 -1.98 22.84 -16.65
CA SER A 16 -1.41 24.19 -16.70
C SER A 16 0.10 24.18 -16.99
N PHE A 17 0.77 23.04 -16.76
CA PHE A 17 2.18 22.83 -17.07
C PHE A 17 2.36 21.55 -17.88
N THR A 18 3.31 21.58 -18.80
CA THR A 18 3.69 20.43 -19.62
C THR A 18 4.32 19.33 -18.76
N ASP A 19 3.92 18.07 -18.99
CA ASP A 19 4.50 16.88 -18.34
C ASP A 19 5.79 16.41 -19.05
N ALA A 20 6.35 17.25 -19.95
CA ALA A 20 7.40 16.86 -20.90
C ALA A 20 8.83 16.82 -20.34
N ASP A 21 9.12 17.44 -19.20
CA ASP A 21 10.48 17.39 -18.65
C ASP A 21 10.52 17.15 -17.14
N PRO A 22 11.03 15.98 -16.69
CA PRO A 22 11.28 15.72 -15.27
C PRO A 22 12.38 16.65 -14.75
N LEU A 23 12.06 17.47 -13.75
CA LEU A 23 13.01 18.41 -13.12
C LEU A 23 14.18 17.71 -12.39
N LEU A 24 14.07 16.43 -12.04
CA LEU A 24 15.12 15.61 -11.40
C LEU A 24 15.01 14.13 -11.82
N GLY A 25 15.56 13.78 -12.99
CA GLY A 25 15.68 12.40 -13.45
C GLY A 25 14.34 11.69 -13.70
N THR A 26 14.37 10.40 -14.03
CA THR A 26 13.28 9.52 -14.53
C THR A 26 11.97 9.42 -13.71
N ILE A 27 11.78 10.25 -12.67
CA ILE A 27 10.61 10.26 -11.81
C ILE A 27 9.55 11.18 -12.45
N LYS A 28 8.75 10.63 -13.37
CA LYS A 28 7.52 11.29 -13.85
C LYS A 28 6.59 11.61 -12.67
N SER A 29 5.69 12.58 -12.81
CA SER A 29 4.72 12.95 -11.77
C SER A 29 3.86 11.77 -11.26
N THR A 30 3.84 10.64 -11.98
CA THR A 30 3.16 9.39 -11.61
C THR A 30 3.86 8.60 -10.49
N SER A 31 5.17 8.80 -10.27
CA SER A 31 5.98 7.93 -9.36
C SER A 31 5.99 8.34 -7.89
N PHE A 32 5.38 9.45 -7.49
CA PHE A 32 5.32 9.86 -6.08
C PHE A 32 4.61 8.82 -5.19
N GLY A 33 3.60 8.12 -5.72
CA GLY A 33 2.91 7.05 -4.98
C GLY A 33 3.80 5.84 -4.69
N ALA A 34 4.63 5.44 -5.65
CA ALA A 34 5.57 4.32 -5.47
C ALA A 34 6.66 4.64 -4.44
N VAL A 35 7.19 5.88 -4.47
CA VAL A 35 8.14 6.36 -3.46
C VAL A 35 7.50 6.40 -2.07
N GLY A 36 6.28 6.92 -1.97
CA GLY A 36 5.53 6.95 -0.70
C GLY A 36 5.26 5.55 -0.13
N ALA A 37 4.87 4.60 -0.99
CA ALA A 37 4.67 3.21 -0.59
C ALA A 37 5.98 2.58 -0.12
N ALA A 38 7.08 2.77 -0.85
CA ALA A 38 8.39 2.24 -0.47
C ALA A 38 8.83 2.76 0.91
N VAL A 39 8.63 4.05 1.19
CA VAL A 39 8.92 4.63 2.51
C VAL A 39 7.99 4.05 3.58
N ASN A 40 6.68 3.94 3.33
CA ASN A 40 5.72 3.39 4.29
C ASN A 40 6.06 1.94 4.68
N PHE A 41 6.26 1.08 3.68
CA PHE A 41 6.65 -0.30 3.90
C PHE A 41 8.02 -0.40 4.57
N GLY A 42 9.00 0.40 4.15
CA GLY A 42 10.33 0.44 4.76
C GLY A 42 10.28 0.76 6.26
N VAL A 43 9.53 1.80 6.64
CA VAL A 43 9.32 2.16 8.05
C VAL A 43 8.57 1.05 8.80
N ALA A 44 7.51 0.49 8.21
CA ALA A 44 6.74 -0.58 8.83
C ALA A 44 7.60 -1.83 9.11
N TYR A 45 8.45 -2.25 8.16
CA TYR A 45 9.38 -3.35 8.35
C TYR A 45 10.41 -3.06 9.43
N LEU A 46 10.97 -1.85 9.43
CA LEU A 46 11.95 -1.45 10.43
C LEU A 46 11.36 -1.44 11.85
N VAL A 47 10.19 -0.81 12.03
CA VAL A 47 9.51 -0.78 13.33
C VAL A 47 9.07 -2.17 13.77
N SER A 48 8.51 -2.98 12.87
CA SER A 48 8.10 -4.35 13.21
C SER A 48 9.29 -5.24 13.60
N SER A 49 10.46 -5.06 13.00
CA SER A 49 11.68 -5.79 13.36
C SER A 49 12.22 -5.43 14.75
N PHE A 50 11.94 -4.22 15.24
CA PHE A 50 12.34 -3.78 16.59
C PHE A 50 11.24 -4.00 17.64
N THR A 51 10.03 -4.39 17.23
CA THR A 51 8.91 -4.62 18.13
C THR A 51 8.92 -6.05 18.66
N LYS A 52 8.55 -6.22 19.94
CA LYS A 52 8.42 -7.55 20.56
C LYS A 52 7.41 -8.40 19.78
N PRO A 53 7.63 -9.72 19.67
CA PRO A 53 6.69 -10.60 18.99
C PRO A 53 5.28 -10.48 19.61
N LEU A 54 4.24 -10.57 18.77
CA LEU A 54 2.85 -10.53 19.24
C LEU A 54 2.63 -11.55 20.38
N PRO A 55 1.92 -11.17 21.46
CA PRO A 55 1.55 -12.09 22.53
C PRO A 55 0.84 -13.33 22.00
N ASN A 56 1.08 -14.49 22.61
CA ASN A 56 0.55 -15.77 22.14
C ASN A 56 -0.99 -15.79 22.15
N GLU A 57 -1.63 -15.20 23.17
CA GLU A 57 -3.10 -15.07 23.24
C GLU A 57 -3.73 -14.37 22.02
N ILE A 58 -3.03 -13.37 21.46
CA ILE A 58 -3.48 -12.64 20.27
C ILE A 58 -3.28 -13.47 19.01
N LYS A 59 -2.17 -14.22 18.92
CA LYS A 59 -1.92 -15.14 17.80
C LYS A 59 -2.99 -16.24 17.77
N ASP A 60 -3.31 -16.80 18.92
CA ASP A 60 -4.32 -17.85 19.07
C ASP A 60 -5.71 -17.33 18.71
N LEU A 61 -6.05 -16.09 19.12
CA LEU A 61 -7.29 -15.42 18.72
C LEU A 61 -7.39 -15.29 17.20
N VAL A 62 -6.35 -14.77 16.54
CA VAL A 62 -6.35 -14.62 15.07
C VAL A 62 -6.42 -15.96 14.36
N GLN A 63 -5.72 -16.99 14.85
CA GLN A 63 -5.80 -18.35 14.29
C GLN A 63 -7.20 -18.94 14.42
N SER A 64 -7.89 -18.70 15.54
CA SER A 64 -9.27 -19.15 15.74
C SER A 64 -10.30 -18.44 14.84
N VAL A 65 -10.00 -17.22 14.40
CA VAL A 65 -10.79 -16.49 13.39
C VAL A 65 -10.46 -16.96 11.98
N ARG A 66 -9.17 -17.20 11.69
CA ARG A 66 -8.69 -17.66 10.38
C ARG A 66 -9.22 -19.05 10.01
N ILE A 67 -9.39 -19.92 11.00
CA ILE A 67 -10.01 -21.24 10.84
C ILE A 67 -11.35 -21.16 11.58
N PRO A 68 -12.46 -20.81 10.89
CA PRO A 68 -13.74 -20.73 11.57
C PRO A 68 -14.06 -22.11 12.17
N ARG A 69 -14.50 -22.12 13.44
CA ARG A 69 -14.98 -23.35 14.11
C ARG A 69 -16.01 -24.01 13.19
N GLY A 70 -15.64 -25.13 12.55
CA GLY A 70 -16.50 -25.86 11.62
C GLY A 70 -16.08 -25.88 10.14
N ALA A 71 -15.04 -25.16 9.70
CA ALA A 71 -14.58 -25.21 8.30
C ALA A 71 -14.00 -26.56 7.83
N GLY A 72 -13.79 -27.51 8.75
CA GLY A 72 -13.37 -28.88 8.43
C GLY A 72 -14.48 -29.92 8.48
N ALA A 73 -15.73 -29.54 8.81
CA ALA A 73 -16.84 -30.46 8.96
C ALA A 73 -17.93 -30.20 7.91
N ALA A 74 -17.56 -30.30 6.63
CA ALA A 74 -18.55 -30.68 5.63
C ALA A 74 -18.68 -32.20 5.73
N GLN A 75 -19.79 -32.64 6.32
CA GLN A 75 -20.20 -34.04 6.34
C GLN A 75 -20.46 -34.46 4.89
N ASP A 76 -19.83 -35.54 4.44
CA ASP A 76 -20.24 -36.21 3.19
C ASP A 76 -21.75 -36.46 3.23
N HIS A 77 -22.42 -36.16 2.12
CA HIS A 77 -23.80 -36.55 1.84
C HIS A 77 -23.81 -37.69 0.83
#